data_AF-K5Z0N2-F1
#
_entry.id   AF-K5Z0N2-F1
#
_cell.length_a   1.000
_cell.length_b   1.000
_cell.length_c   1.000
_cell.angle_alpha   90.00
_cell.angle_beta   90.00
_cell.angle_gamma   90.00
#
_symmetry.space_group_name_H-M   'P 1'
#
loop_
_entity.id
_entity.type
_entity.pdbx_description
1 polymer ?
#
loop_
_entity_poly.entity_id
_entity_poly.type
_entity_poly.pdbx_seq_one_letter_code
_entity_poly.pdbx_strand_id
1 'polypeptide(L)'
;MKLKSYFLITLIVCAFFSCSDNDDPVSLAITPVVPDATLSLAVQTDNRVKTKGGFIDDDVTGTTTTWDCQVKTLTAVVFNDGAYSDNNIRVGTIAALFTHNYENPTSAPVIEGEVMSGKVNLLLIANLDADVLDQLTASVNSTVSSARLTVADVLKLATPLSSETKEKGLTMSSEVLNVELVAGTNFVGFGEKGTITVEGYGAGTEIYGNNPVELTRTVAAINLEGVLLPETPDDGNPEYKNVSFTLDSVFVANVKSTAGIGTYGDVKTIEQSPLANGALDPTYYLAPVNFTSYVGTYKTGEAKGDNSMLRVLDPVQIIEARTGTNVNTTTPDWKNTSAVAPCYVYPNQNGETNVEGKHNYTLLVLRGTYRYKIGDDVVTENNRYYTVIVNDGRQGGTIEGDEGKKAVHIQRNTKYRVTVQILGSGSDDPFTPAAFAHVAAQVKVADWNVIEIDEEVD
;
A
#
# COMPACT_ATOMS: atom_id res chain seq x y z
N MET A 1 71.71 36.23 -0.75
CA MET A 1 70.53 37.01 -1.15
C MET A 1 69.34 36.40 -0.42
N LYS A 2 68.87 36.87 0.74
CA LYS A 2 68.22 38.16 1.07
C LYS A 2 67.15 38.55 0.04
N LEU A 3 65.90 38.16 0.30
CA LEU A 3 64.81 39.12 0.45
C LEU A 3 63.83 38.63 1.51
N LYS A 4 63.62 39.48 2.51
CA LYS A 4 62.63 39.36 3.58
C LYS A 4 61.30 39.94 3.08
N SER A 5 60.23 39.54 3.77
CA SER A 5 59.17 40.42 4.31
C SER A 5 57.77 40.23 3.74
N TYR A 6 56.91 39.68 4.60
CA TYR A 6 55.60 40.17 5.02
C TYR A 6 54.78 41.05 4.05
N PHE A 7 53.61 40.55 3.68
CA PHE A 7 52.37 41.32 3.46
C PHE A 7 51.20 40.38 3.82
N LEU A 8 50.70 40.39 5.05
CA LEU A 8 49.69 41.29 5.64
C LEU A 8 48.28 41.13 5.04
N ILE A 9 47.44 40.48 5.86
CA ILE A 9 46.00 40.60 6.06
C ILE A 9 45.35 41.80 5.34
N THR A 10 44.35 41.53 4.50
CA THR A 10 43.24 42.46 4.27
C THR A 10 41.94 41.67 4.15
N LEU A 11 41.28 41.49 5.29
CA LEU A 11 39.90 41.04 5.42
C LEU A 11 39.07 42.33 5.46
N ILE A 12 38.53 42.74 4.30
CA ILE A 12 37.58 43.85 4.24
C ILE A 12 36.18 43.25 4.36
N VAL A 13 35.68 43.32 5.59
CA VAL A 13 34.26 43.29 5.92
C VAL A 13 33.65 44.59 5.35
N CYS A 14 32.84 44.47 4.30
CA CYS A 14 31.89 45.50 3.92
C CYS A 14 30.47 44.97 4.17
N ALA A 15 30.06 44.95 5.43
CA ALA A 15 28.65 44.92 5.79
C ALA A 15 28.09 46.34 5.61
N PHE A 16 27.56 46.63 4.42
CA PHE A 16 26.62 47.73 4.27
C PHE A 16 25.24 47.19 4.64
N PHE A 17 24.80 47.51 5.87
CA PHE A 17 23.40 47.51 6.24
C PHE A 17 22.69 48.57 5.40
N SER A 18 21.89 48.13 4.43
CA SER A 18 20.80 48.92 3.88
C SER A 18 19.51 48.39 4.51
N CYS A 19 18.98 49.11 5.50
CA CYS A 19 17.63 48.90 6.00
C CYS A 19 16.66 49.16 4.84
N SER A 20 16.16 48.09 4.24
CA SER A 20 14.93 48.09 3.44
C SER A 20 14.06 47.01 4.03
N ASP A 21 12.94 47.42 4.62
CA ASP A 21 11.89 46.56 5.18
C ASP A 21 11.30 45.66 4.08
N ASN A 22 11.98 44.56 3.80
CA ASN A 22 11.45 43.46 3.01
C ASN A 22 11.89 42.18 3.71
N ASP A 23 11.17 41.83 4.77
CA ASP A 23 11.31 40.57 5.52
C ASP A 23 10.85 39.37 4.65
N ASP A 24 11.54 39.15 3.54
CA ASP A 24 11.64 37.82 2.97
C ASP A 24 12.72 37.08 3.77
N PRO A 25 12.42 35.94 4.41
CA PRO A 25 13.41 35.22 5.20
C PRO A 25 14.60 34.88 4.31
N VAL A 26 15.80 35.36 4.69
CA VAL A 26 17.05 35.09 3.96
C VAL A 26 17.26 33.57 3.97
N SER A 27 17.09 32.95 2.80
CA SER A 27 17.36 31.53 2.67
C SER A 27 18.86 31.30 2.74
N LEU A 28 19.34 30.76 3.87
CA LEU A 28 20.75 30.45 4.07
C LEU A 28 21.18 29.29 3.17
N ALA A 29 22.38 29.40 2.61
CA ALA A 29 23.02 28.30 1.90
C ALA A 29 23.44 27.22 2.89
N ILE A 30 23.26 25.96 2.50
CA ILE A 30 23.69 24.79 3.28
C ILE A 30 25.21 24.72 3.30
N THR A 31 25.80 24.54 4.48
CA THR A 31 27.24 24.35 4.62
C THR A 31 27.60 22.86 4.46
N PRO A 32 28.84 22.52 4.08
CA PRO A 32 29.25 21.13 3.91
C PRO A 32 28.99 20.29 5.17
N VAL A 33 28.38 19.11 4.98
CA VAL A 33 28.17 18.11 6.04
C VAL A 33 29.39 17.21 6.08
N VAL A 34 29.95 17.00 7.28
CA VAL A 34 31.03 16.03 7.53
C VAL A 34 30.48 15.00 8.51
N PRO A 35 30.01 13.83 8.04
CA PRO A 35 29.44 12.80 8.89
C PRO A 35 30.39 12.38 10.02
N ASP A 36 29.87 12.23 11.23
CA ASP A 36 30.57 11.72 12.41
C ASP A 36 29.95 10.41 12.94
N ALA A 37 28.89 9.92 12.28
CA ALA A 37 28.17 8.71 12.62
C ALA A 37 27.88 7.84 11.38
N THR A 38 27.78 6.52 11.60
CA THR A 38 27.23 5.57 10.64
C THR A 38 26.00 4.91 11.24
N LEU A 39 25.09 4.48 10.39
CA LEU A 39 23.82 3.88 10.80
C LEU A 39 23.57 2.59 10.02
N SER A 40 23.35 1.48 10.72
CA SER A 40 22.93 0.20 10.16
C SER A 40 21.55 -0.18 10.71
N LEU A 41 20.54 -0.33 9.85
CA LEU A 41 19.16 -0.63 10.26
C LEU A 41 18.74 -2.03 9.84
N ALA A 42 18.28 -2.84 10.80
CA ALA A 42 17.64 -4.13 10.54
C ALA A 42 16.16 -3.90 10.25
N VAL A 43 15.69 -4.51 9.16
CA VAL A 43 14.33 -4.36 8.67
C VAL A 43 13.66 -5.73 8.54
N GLN A 44 12.34 -5.77 8.76
CA GLN A 44 11.52 -6.94 8.49
C GLN A 44 10.25 -6.55 7.72
N THR A 45 9.84 -7.39 6.77
CA THR A 45 8.60 -7.22 5.99
C THR A 45 7.47 -8.15 6.42
N ASP A 46 7.72 -8.99 7.43
CA ASP A 46 6.80 -9.99 7.95
C ASP A 46 6.98 -10.15 9.47
N ASN A 47 5.98 -10.71 10.18
CA ASN A 47 5.88 -10.82 11.65
C ASN A 47 6.91 -11.78 12.31
N ARG A 48 8.13 -11.82 11.77
CA ARG A 48 9.20 -12.73 12.17
C ARG A 48 9.77 -12.35 13.54
N VAL A 49 10.06 -13.36 14.36
CA VAL A 49 10.66 -13.18 15.68
C VAL A 49 12.18 -13.14 15.55
N LYS A 50 12.83 -12.05 15.95
CA LYS A 50 14.30 -11.98 16.04
C LYS A 50 14.81 -12.77 17.25
N THR A 51 15.76 -13.68 17.02
CA THR A 51 16.55 -14.32 18.08
C THR A 51 18.02 -13.95 17.98
N LYS A 52 18.81 -14.35 18.98
CA LYS A 52 20.26 -14.13 19.02
C LYS A 52 21.03 -14.78 17.86
N GLY A 53 20.40 -15.66 17.07
CA GLY A 53 20.96 -16.29 15.87
C GLY A 53 20.43 -15.74 14.54
N GLY A 54 19.66 -14.65 14.56
CA GLY A 54 18.96 -14.11 13.39
C GLY A 54 17.44 -14.21 13.51
N PHE A 55 16.74 -13.97 12.40
CA PHE A 55 15.28 -14.09 12.34
C PHE A 55 14.87 -15.57 12.41
N ILE A 56 13.89 -15.90 13.25
CA ILE A 56 13.11 -17.14 13.08
C ILE A 56 12.20 -16.87 11.88
N ASP A 57 12.40 -17.62 10.79
CA ASP A 57 11.36 -17.75 9.76
C ASP A 57 10.07 -18.21 10.46
N ASP A 58 8.91 -17.67 10.06
CA ASP A 58 7.66 -18.38 10.35
C ASP A 58 7.88 -19.85 9.97
N ASP A 59 7.62 -20.74 10.91
CA ASP A 59 7.90 -22.17 10.83
C ASP A 59 7.00 -22.84 9.79
N VAL A 60 7.20 -22.46 8.53
CA VAL A 60 6.63 -23.04 7.33
C VAL A 60 7.81 -23.57 6.53
N THR A 61 8.38 -24.68 7.01
CA THR A 61 9.27 -25.53 6.23
C THR A 61 8.73 -25.69 4.80
N GLY A 62 9.41 -25.11 3.82
CA GLY A 62 9.24 -25.44 2.41
C GLY A 62 8.41 -24.50 1.53
N THR A 63 7.89 -23.36 2.00
CA THR A 63 7.28 -22.37 1.09
C THR A 63 8.28 -21.31 0.67
N THR A 64 8.60 -21.24 -0.63
CA THR A 64 9.34 -20.13 -1.22
C THR A 64 8.71 -18.80 -0.83
N THR A 65 9.51 -17.84 -0.32
CA THR A 65 9.06 -16.47 -0.05
C THR A 65 8.38 -15.92 -1.31
N THR A 66 7.09 -15.61 -1.19
CA THR A 66 6.30 -15.07 -2.29
C THR A 66 6.85 -13.70 -2.68
N TRP A 67 6.83 -13.36 -3.96
CA TRP A 67 7.48 -12.13 -4.46
C TRP A 67 6.92 -10.84 -3.83
N ASP A 68 5.69 -10.90 -3.31
CA ASP A 68 4.96 -9.81 -2.67
C ASP A 68 5.49 -9.45 -1.25
N CYS A 69 6.44 -10.21 -0.69
CA CYS A 69 7.15 -9.87 0.56
C CYS A 69 8.64 -9.52 0.35
N GLN A 70 9.13 -9.59 -0.89
CA GLN A 70 10.54 -9.42 -1.21
C GLN A 70 10.93 -7.93 -1.28
N VAL A 71 12.05 -7.59 -0.65
CA VAL A 71 12.72 -6.29 -0.77
C VAL A 71 13.85 -6.42 -1.77
N LYS A 72 13.77 -5.63 -2.84
CA LYS A 72 14.78 -5.51 -3.89
C LYS A 72 15.58 -4.24 -3.74
N THR A 73 14.92 -3.16 -3.34
CA THR A 73 15.56 -1.89 -2.98
C THR A 73 15.07 -1.44 -1.61
N LEU A 74 15.94 -0.82 -0.83
CA LEU A 74 15.59 -0.19 0.44
C LEU A 74 16.18 1.21 0.46
N THR A 75 15.35 2.21 0.71
CA THR A 75 15.71 3.62 0.80
C THR A 75 15.44 4.12 2.21
N ALA A 76 16.42 4.81 2.80
CA ALA A 76 16.25 5.54 4.05
C ALA A 76 16.24 7.05 3.78
N VAL A 77 15.20 7.72 4.27
CA VAL A 77 15.09 9.17 4.29
C VAL A 77 15.37 9.64 5.71
N VAL A 78 16.41 10.44 5.88
CA VAL A 78 16.79 11.02 7.17
C VAL A 78 16.34 12.47 7.19
N PHE A 79 15.52 12.83 8.18
CA PHE A 79 15.09 14.20 8.41
C PHE A 79 15.87 14.81 9.57
N ASN A 80 16.25 16.08 9.44
CA ASN A 80 16.90 16.79 10.53
C ASN A 80 15.90 17.03 11.67
N ASP A 81 16.22 16.56 12.88
CA ASP A 81 15.51 16.92 14.12
C ASP A 81 16.43 17.67 15.12
N GLY A 82 17.57 18.15 14.63
CA GLY A 82 18.55 18.91 15.40
C GLY A 82 20.00 18.58 15.01
N ALA A 83 20.27 17.35 14.58
CA ALA A 83 21.61 16.86 14.23
C ALA A 83 22.35 17.72 13.18
N TYR A 84 21.63 18.31 12.23
CA TYR A 84 22.20 19.05 11.09
C TYR A 84 22.04 20.57 11.20
N SER A 85 21.77 21.09 12.40
CA SER A 85 21.48 22.51 12.60
C SER A 85 22.66 23.42 12.24
N ASP A 86 23.89 22.98 12.56
CA ASP A 86 25.14 23.67 12.21
C ASP A 86 25.41 23.68 10.69
N ASN A 87 24.70 22.84 9.93
CA ASN A 87 24.78 22.77 8.47
C ASN A 87 23.79 23.69 7.76
N ASN A 88 23.04 24.53 8.49
CA ASN A 88 21.90 25.31 8.00
C ASN A 88 20.81 24.44 7.36
N ILE A 89 20.70 23.15 7.70
CA ILE A 89 19.59 22.30 7.27
C ILE A 89 18.43 22.52 8.23
N ARG A 90 17.29 22.96 7.71
CA ARG A 90 16.10 23.25 8.50
C ARG A 90 15.55 21.99 9.20
N VAL A 91 15.20 22.11 10.47
CA VAL A 91 14.51 21.07 11.24
C VAL A 91 13.20 20.68 10.55
N GLY A 92 12.94 19.37 10.49
CA GLY A 92 11.79 18.78 9.80
C GLY A 92 11.94 18.63 8.29
N THR A 93 13.12 18.89 7.72
CA THR A 93 13.41 18.68 6.28
C THR A 93 14.41 17.55 6.06
N ILE A 94 14.46 17.01 4.83
CA ILE A 94 15.40 15.95 4.47
C ILE A 94 16.85 16.44 4.67
N ALA A 95 17.62 15.68 5.43
CA ALA A 95 19.04 15.91 5.70
C ALA A 95 19.93 14.99 4.86
N ALA A 96 19.58 13.70 4.77
CA ALA A 96 20.31 12.68 4.04
C ALA A 96 19.35 11.66 3.40
N LEU A 97 19.84 10.97 2.38
CA LEU A 97 19.12 9.95 1.62
C LEU A 97 20.13 8.88 1.19
N PHE A 98 19.81 7.60 1.41
CA PHE A 98 20.63 6.50 0.92
C PHE A 98 19.75 5.33 0.51
N THR A 99 20.17 4.62 -0.55
CA THR A 99 19.44 3.52 -1.16
C THR A 99 20.36 2.34 -1.40
N HIS A 100 19.95 1.16 -0.94
CA HIS A 100 20.61 -0.11 -1.22
C HIS A 100 19.80 -0.93 -2.22
N ASN A 101 20.52 -1.63 -3.10
CA ASN A 101 19.96 -2.61 -4.03
C ASN A 101 20.42 -4.01 -3.58
N TYR A 102 19.51 -4.98 -3.53
CA TYR A 102 19.81 -6.34 -3.15
C TYR A 102 19.82 -7.23 -4.39
N GLU A 103 20.98 -7.79 -4.74
CA GLU A 103 21.12 -8.74 -5.87
C GLU A 103 20.19 -9.95 -5.70
N ASN A 104 20.06 -10.42 -4.46
CA ASN A 104 19.11 -11.45 -4.07
C ASN A 104 18.01 -10.80 -3.22
N PRO A 105 16.76 -10.74 -3.72
CA PRO A 105 15.66 -10.17 -2.96
C PRO A 105 15.47 -10.89 -1.62
N THR A 106 15.22 -10.12 -0.56
CA THR A 106 15.18 -10.63 0.83
C THR A 106 13.99 -10.05 1.61
N SER A 107 13.52 -10.76 2.62
CA SER A 107 12.51 -10.28 3.59
C SER A 107 13.12 -9.70 4.87
N ALA A 108 14.45 -9.75 5.00
CA ALA A 108 15.21 -9.24 6.15
C ALA A 108 16.41 -8.37 5.71
N PRO A 109 16.18 -7.26 4.99
CA PRO A 109 17.25 -6.41 4.49
C PRO A 109 17.93 -5.61 5.61
N VAL A 110 19.20 -5.25 5.39
CA VAL A 110 19.94 -4.28 6.19
C VAL A 110 20.39 -3.13 5.29
N ILE A 111 20.18 -1.89 5.75
CA ILE A 111 20.66 -0.69 5.06
C ILE A 111 21.68 0.04 5.91
N GLU A 112 22.70 0.59 5.27
CA GLU A 112 23.80 1.31 5.90
C GLU A 112 23.96 2.71 5.29
N GLY A 113 24.33 3.70 6.09
CA GLY A 113 24.56 5.06 5.62
C GLY A 113 25.38 5.92 6.58
N GLU A 114 26.07 6.93 6.03
CA GLU A 114 26.79 7.95 6.80
C GLU A 114 25.85 9.12 7.15
N VAL A 115 25.88 9.56 8.41
CA VAL A 115 24.95 10.54 8.99
C VAL A 115 25.65 11.41 10.04
N MET A 116 24.96 12.46 10.50
CA MET A 116 25.39 13.25 11.65
C MET A 116 24.81 12.68 12.94
N SER A 117 25.59 12.69 14.02
CA SER A 117 25.15 12.39 15.36
C SER A 117 24.15 13.44 15.87
N GLY A 118 23.28 13.04 16.80
CA GLY A 118 22.18 13.85 17.31
C GLY A 118 20.81 13.37 16.85
N LYS A 119 19.80 14.21 17.06
CA LYS A 119 18.39 13.86 16.82
C LYS A 119 18.05 13.90 15.34
N VAL A 120 17.44 12.81 14.86
CA VAL A 120 16.94 12.66 13.50
C VAL A 120 15.63 11.88 13.50
N ASN A 121 14.84 12.09 12.45
CA ASN A 121 13.71 11.23 12.14
C ASN A 121 14.02 10.38 10.91
N LEU A 122 13.61 9.11 10.91
CA LEU A 122 13.96 8.13 9.89
C LEU A 122 12.71 7.53 9.27
N LEU A 123 12.64 7.52 7.94
CA LEU A 123 11.63 6.79 7.17
C LEU A 123 12.33 5.75 6.30
N LEU A 124 11.94 4.49 6.43
CA LEU A 124 12.40 3.41 5.57
C LEU A 124 11.34 3.07 4.54
N ILE A 125 11.76 2.88 3.29
CA ILE A 125 10.88 2.58 2.16
C ILE A 125 11.51 1.49 1.30
N ALA A 126 10.85 0.33 1.23
CA ALA A 126 11.23 -0.74 0.32
C ALA A 126 10.56 -0.55 -1.04
N ASN A 127 11.27 -0.93 -2.11
CA ASN A 127 10.79 -0.97 -3.49
C ASN A 127 10.16 0.34 -3.96
N LEU A 128 10.76 1.47 -3.55
CA LEU A 128 10.30 2.81 -3.87
C LEU A 128 10.28 3.04 -5.39
N ASP A 129 9.22 3.71 -5.86
CA ASP A 129 9.11 4.15 -7.25
C ASP A 129 10.25 5.10 -7.65
N ALA A 130 10.75 4.95 -8.88
CA ALA A 130 11.92 5.67 -9.36
C ALA A 130 11.68 7.19 -9.45
N ASP A 131 10.51 7.63 -9.90
CA ASP A 131 10.19 9.05 -10.01
C ASP A 131 10.06 9.71 -8.62
N VAL A 132 9.62 8.94 -7.63
CA VAL A 132 9.59 9.38 -6.23
C VAL A 132 11.02 9.46 -5.66
N LEU A 133 11.87 8.47 -5.95
CA LEU A 133 13.28 8.50 -5.55
C LEU A 133 14.02 9.70 -6.16
N ASP A 134 13.75 10.04 -7.42
CA ASP A 134 14.33 11.20 -8.09
C ASP A 134 13.91 12.52 -7.42
N GLN A 135 12.64 12.64 -7.00
CA GLN A 135 12.16 13.80 -6.24
C GLN A 135 12.86 13.94 -4.89
N LEU A 136 13.04 12.83 -4.15
CA LEU A 136 13.77 12.82 -2.89
C LEU A 136 15.26 13.19 -3.11
N THR A 137 15.85 12.67 -4.17
CA THR A 137 17.25 12.93 -4.56
C THR A 137 17.45 14.39 -4.94
N ALA A 138 16.53 14.98 -5.70
CA ALA A 138 16.56 16.40 -6.02
C ALA A 138 16.43 17.27 -4.76
N SER A 139 15.53 16.89 -3.85
CA SER A 139 15.32 17.57 -2.58
C SER A 139 16.58 17.55 -1.70
N VAL A 140 17.18 16.38 -1.45
CA VAL A 140 18.37 16.28 -0.59
C VAL A 140 19.59 16.99 -1.19
N ASN A 141 19.70 17.03 -2.52
CA ASN A 141 20.81 17.71 -3.22
C ASN A 141 20.61 19.22 -3.37
N SER A 142 19.45 19.76 -2.97
CA SER A 142 19.26 21.22 -2.95
C SER A 142 20.27 21.88 -2.02
N THR A 143 20.94 22.92 -2.53
CA THR A 143 21.85 23.80 -1.77
C THR A 143 21.10 24.85 -0.94
N VAL A 144 19.79 24.95 -1.15
CA VAL A 144 18.88 25.91 -0.52
C VAL A 144 17.99 25.16 0.46
N SER A 145 18.14 25.42 1.76
CA SER A 145 17.43 24.63 2.78
C SER A 145 15.91 24.76 2.72
N SER A 146 15.36 25.89 2.26
CA SER A 146 13.92 26.09 2.13
C SER A 146 13.29 25.28 0.98
N ALA A 147 14.10 24.83 0.03
CA ALA A 147 13.66 23.99 -1.09
C ALA A 147 13.72 22.48 -0.77
N ARG A 148 14.25 22.09 0.40
CA ARG A 148 14.21 20.70 0.85
C ARG A 148 12.82 20.35 1.36
N LEU A 149 12.30 19.21 0.93
CA LEU A 149 10.99 18.69 1.33
C LEU A 149 10.93 18.50 2.85
N THR A 150 9.78 18.86 3.43
CA THR A 150 9.49 18.56 4.83
C THR A 150 9.09 17.10 5.01
N VAL A 151 9.07 16.60 6.25
CA VAL A 151 8.47 15.30 6.60
C VAL A 151 7.07 15.19 5.99
N ALA A 152 6.23 16.21 6.17
CA ALA A 152 4.86 16.20 5.67
C ALA A 152 4.77 16.13 4.15
N ASP A 153 5.67 16.81 3.42
CA ASP A 153 5.71 16.77 1.96
C ASP A 153 6.17 15.41 1.45
N VAL A 154 7.20 14.83 2.10
CA VAL A 154 7.69 13.48 1.76
C VAL A 154 6.59 12.44 1.94
N LEU A 155 5.90 12.42 3.08
CA LEU A 155 4.86 11.41 3.33
C LEU A 155 3.71 11.48 2.32
N LYS A 156 3.48 12.67 1.72
CA LYS A 156 2.47 12.92 0.68
C LYS A 156 2.94 12.67 -0.74
N LEU A 157 4.20 12.34 -0.99
CA LEU A 157 4.65 11.99 -2.35
C LEU A 157 3.82 10.82 -2.87
N ALA A 158 3.33 10.95 -4.10
CA ALA A 158 2.41 9.98 -4.70
C ALA A 158 3.17 8.86 -5.40
N THR A 159 3.00 7.63 -4.92
CA THR A 159 3.47 6.43 -5.64
C THR A 159 2.35 5.92 -6.53
N PRO A 160 2.59 5.66 -7.83
CA PRO A 160 1.57 5.18 -8.74
C PRO A 160 1.35 3.66 -8.63
N LEU A 161 0.10 3.21 -8.69
CA LEU A 161 -0.25 1.79 -8.55
C LEU A 161 0.37 0.94 -9.68
N SER A 162 0.54 1.54 -10.86
CA SER A 162 1.20 0.90 -12.00
C SER A 162 2.67 0.53 -11.73
N SER A 163 3.29 1.07 -10.69
CA SER A 163 4.64 0.68 -10.26
C SER A 163 4.66 -0.63 -9.46
N GLU A 164 3.52 -1.07 -8.91
CA GLU A 164 3.42 -2.22 -8.00
C GLU A 164 3.43 -3.56 -8.77
N THR A 165 4.61 -3.94 -9.24
CA THR A 165 4.83 -5.11 -10.12
C THR A 165 5.72 -6.16 -9.47
N LYS A 166 5.75 -7.37 -10.06
CA LYS A 166 6.66 -8.43 -9.62
C LYS A 166 8.12 -8.07 -9.85
N GLU A 167 8.39 -7.28 -10.87
CA GLU A 167 9.72 -6.83 -11.28
C GLU A 167 10.27 -5.80 -10.29
N LYS A 168 9.47 -4.80 -9.88
CA LYS A 168 9.86 -3.81 -8.87
C LYS A 168 9.80 -4.38 -7.44
N GLY A 169 8.82 -5.24 -7.18
CA GLY A 169 8.36 -5.58 -5.82
C GLY A 169 7.29 -4.59 -5.35
N LEU A 170 6.54 -4.96 -4.31
CA LEU A 170 5.53 -4.08 -3.72
C LEU A 170 6.19 -3.03 -2.83
N THR A 171 5.77 -1.78 -2.94
CA THR A 171 6.24 -0.71 -2.06
C THR A 171 5.83 -1.01 -0.62
N MET A 172 6.75 -0.80 0.32
CA MET A 172 6.49 -0.92 1.75
C MET A 172 7.16 0.23 2.49
N SER A 173 6.60 0.65 3.62
CA SER A 173 7.22 1.69 4.42
C SER A 173 7.03 1.48 5.91
N SER A 174 7.99 1.98 6.68
CA SER A 174 7.87 2.11 8.13
C SER A 174 6.96 3.30 8.49
N GLU A 175 6.60 3.39 9.76
CA GLU A 175 6.34 4.70 10.34
C GLU A 175 7.64 5.53 10.42
N VAL A 176 7.51 6.85 10.54
CA VAL A 176 8.68 7.70 10.81
C VAL A 176 9.15 7.46 12.26
N LEU A 177 10.38 6.98 12.39
CA LEU A 177 11.04 6.68 13.66
C LEU A 177 11.76 7.91 14.18
N ASN A 178 11.63 8.22 15.47
CA ASN A 178 12.42 9.27 16.11
C ASN A 178 13.59 8.63 16.85
N VAL A 179 14.83 8.97 16.49
CA VAL A 179 16.03 8.40 17.11
C VAL A 179 17.08 9.47 17.41
N GLU A 180 17.98 9.15 18.35
CA GLU A 180 19.13 9.98 18.69
C GLU A 180 20.40 9.19 18.41
N LEU A 181 21.13 9.62 17.38
CA LEU A 181 22.36 8.98 16.91
C LEU A 181 23.53 9.43 17.77
N VAL A 182 24.46 8.53 18.06
CA VAL A 182 25.75 8.85 18.68
C VAL A 182 26.87 8.83 17.65
N ALA A 183 27.98 9.53 17.92
CA ALA A 183 29.15 9.46 17.06
C ALA A 183 29.68 8.01 16.96
N GLY A 184 30.14 7.62 15.77
CA GLY A 184 30.51 6.24 15.44
C GLY A 184 29.35 5.38 14.93
N THR A 185 29.42 4.06 15.12
CA THR A 185 28.46 3.11 14.55
C THR A 185 27.18 2.98 15.38
N ASN A 186 26.04 3.21 14.75
CA ASN A 186 24.70 3.07 15.33
C ASN A 186 23.97 1.87 14.72
N PHE A 187 23.28 1.11 15.55
CA PHE A 187 22.43 0.00 15.16
C PHE A 187 20.98 0.29 15.52
N VAL A 188 20.06 -0.07 14.63
CA VAL A 188 18.60 -0.01 14.86
C VAL A 188 18.01 -1.40 14.68
N GLY A 189 17.44 -1.95 15.75
CA GLY A 189 16.70 -3.22 15.69
C GLY A 189 17.59 -4.46 15.81
N PHE A 190 18.82 -4.34 16.31
CA PHE A 190 19.80 -5.41 16.44
C PHE A 190 19.85 -6.10 17.81
N GLY A 191 19.32 -5.49 18.87
CA GLY A 191 19.33 -6.08 20.20
C GLY A 191 18.95 -5.12 21.31
N GLU A 192 19.43 -5.36 22.52
CA GLU A 192 19.14 -4.47 23.63
C GLU A 192 19.87 -3.13 23.45
N LYS A 193 19.24 -2.02 23.86
CA LYS A 193 19.85 -0.70 23.74
C LYS A 193 21.19 -0.64 24.50
N GLY A 194 22.17 0.01 23.89
CA GLY A 194 23.52 0.17 24.44
C GLY A 194 24.60 -0.43 23.55
N THR A 195 25.80 -0.59 24.10
CA THR A 195 26.94 -1.12 23.34
C THR A 195 26.70 -2.57 22.95
N ILE A 196 26.84 -2.86 21.65
CA ILE A 196 26.65 -4.18 21.07
C ILE A 196 27.77 -4.50 20.07
N THR A 197 28.02 -5.78 19.84
CA THR A 197 28.79 -6.26 18.69
C THR A 197 27.87 -7.11 17.83
N VAL A 198 27.71 -6.73 16.57
CA VAL A 198 26.87 -7.42 15.60
C VAL A 198 27.77 -8.19 14.65
N GLU A 199 27.51 -9.48 14.48
CA GLU A 199 28.24 -10.32 13.53
C GLU A 199 28.13 -9.74 12.11
N GLY A 200 29.26 -9.64 11.39
CA GLY A 200 29.33 -9.04 10.06
C GLY A 200 29.45 -7.51 10.03
N TYR A 201 29.07 -6.80 11.11
CA TYR A 201 29.05 -5.33 11.15
C TYR A 201 29.98 -4.72 12.23
N GLY A 202 30.43 -5.51 13.21
CA GLY A 202 31.37 -5.08 14.24
C GLY A 202 30.70 -4.42 15.44
N ALA A 203 31.48 -3.61 16.18
CA ALA A 203 31.04 -2.97 17.43
C ALA A 203 30.38 -1.61 17.18
N GLY A 204 29.38 -1.28 17.99
CA GLY A 204 28.64 -0.02 17.91
C GLY A 204 27.62 0.12 19.04
N THR A 205 26.62 0.98 18.83
CA THR A 205 25.57 1.28 19.81
C THR A 205 24.19 1.00 19.23
N GLU A 206 23.42 0.11 19.84
CA GLU A 206 22.01 -0.07 19.54
C GLU A 206 21.17 1.03 20.20
N ILE A 207 20.39 1.76 19.39
CA ILE A 207 19.67 2.97 19.83
C ILE A 207 18.14 2.78 19.89
N TYR A 208 17.61 1.73 19.25
CA TYR A 208 16.18 1.52 19.06
C TYR A 208 15.63 0.38 19.92
N GLY A 209 16.29 -0.77 19.94
CA GLY A 209 15.93 -1.92 20.77
C GLY A 209 15.83 -3.23 19.99
N ASN A 210 15.26 -4.25 20.64
CA ASN A 210 15.33 -5.64 20.18
C ASN A 210 14.57 -5.91 18.88
N ASN A 211 13.63 -5.04 18.52
CA ASN A 211 12.71 -5.28 17.42
C ASN A 211 13.22 -4.59 16.15
N PRO A 212 13.41 -5.34 15.05
CA PRO A 212 13.63 -4.80 13.72
C PRO A 212 12.54 -3.79 13.33
N VAL A 213 12.88 -2.88 12.43
CA VAL A 213 11.90 -1.93 11.90
C VAL A 213 10.95 -2.68 10.97
N GLU A 214 9.65 -2.63 11.29
CA GLU A 214 8.62 -3.22 10.47
C GLU A 214 8.32 -2.33 9.25
N LEU A 215 8.24 -2.95 8.07
CA LEU A 215 7.69 -2.31 6.87
C LEU A 215 6.30 -2.83 6.58
N THR A 216 5.36 -1.92 6.44
CA THR A 216 3.98 -2.21 6.07
C THR A 216 3.82 -2.03 4.56
N ARG A 217 3.18 -2.96 3.83
CA ARG A 217 2.88 -2.76 2.39
C ARG A 217 2.00 -1.54 2.16
N THR A 218 2.22 -0.81 1.08
CA THR A 218 1.34 0.32 0.68
C THR A 218 0.02 -0.18 0.10
N VAL A 219 0.04 -1.32 -0.58
CA VAL A 219 -1.13 -1.95 -1.22
C VAL A 219 -1.91 -2.85 -0.27
N ALA A 220 -3.14 -3.15 -0.65
CA ALA A 220 -3.97 -4.24 -0.18
C ALA A 220 -4.16 -5.29 -1.30
N ALA A 221 -4.62 -6.49 -0.95
CA ALA A 221 -4.93 -7.54 -1.91
C ALA A 221 -6.41 -7.93 -1.84
N ILE A 222 -7.10 -7.88 -2.99
CA ILE A 222 -8.46 -8.41 -3.14
C ILE A 222 -8.37 -9.76 -3.86
N ASN A 223 -8.87 -10.79 -3.20
CA ASN A 223 -8.86 -12.16 -3.66
C ASN A 223 -10.30 -12.65 -3.79
N LEU A 224 -10.73 -12.99 -5.01
CA LEU A 224 -11.94 -13.79 -5.19
C LEU A 224 -11.63 -15.20 -4.69
N GLU A 225 -12.27 -15.62 -3.61
CA GLU A 225 -12.09 -16.95 -3.01
C GLU A 225 -13.02 -17.98 -3.66
N GLY A 226 -14.23 -17.55 -4.03
CA GLY A 226 -15.19 -18.45 -4.65
C GLY A 226 -16.53 -17.80 -4.97
N VAL A 227 -17.41 -18.63 -5.50
CA VAL A 227 -18.79 -18.26 -5.84
C VAL A 227 -19.75 -19.27 -5.22
N LEU A 228 -20.84 -18.75 -4.67
CA LEU A 228 -21.98 -19.50 -4.13
C LEU A 228 -23.20 -19.27 -5.02
N LEU A 229 -23.90 -20.36 -5.36
CA LEU A 229 -25.15 -20.38 -6.10
C LEU A 229 -26.19 -21.16 -5.28
N PRO A 230 -27.37 -20.58 -4.99
CA PRO A 230 -28.47 -21.33 -4.40
C PRO A 230 -29.10 -22.27 -5.44
N GLU A 231 -29.53 -23.46 -5.01
CA GLU A 231 -30.29 -24.37 -5.87
C GLU A 231 -31.63 -23.73 -6.28
N THR A 232 -32.25 -23.02 -5.34
CA THR A 232 -33.48 -22.26 -5.51
C THR A 232 -33.19 -20.79 -5.19
N PRO A 233 -33.06 -19.90 -6.19
CA PRO A 233 -32.68 -18.50 -5.99
C PRO A 233 -33.78 -17.66 -5.35
N ASP A 234 -35.04 -18.10 -5.45
CA ASP A 234 -36.18 -17.41 -4.88
C ASP A 234 -37.07 -18.42 -4.12
N ASP A 235 -37.02 -18.37 -2.80
CA ASP A 235 -37.85 -19.23 -1.93
C ASP A 235 -39.35 -18.98 -2.13
N GLY A 236 -39.74 -17.78 -2.58
CA GLY A 236 -41.12 -17.43 -2.92
C GLY A 236 -41.59 -18.01 -4.26
N ASN A 237 -40.65 -18.39 -5.14
CA ASN A 237 -40.91 -18.97 -6.44
C ASN A 237 -40.06 -20.24 -6.64
N PRO A 238 -40.44 -21.37 -6.03
CA PRO A 238 -39.64 -22.60 -6.05
C PRO A 238 -39.53 -23.25 -7.43
N GLU A 239 -40.27 -22.78 -8.43
CA GLU A 239 -40.13 -23.20 -9.83
C GLU A 239 -38.82 -22.74 -10.49
N TYR A 240 -38.14 -21.76 -9.88
CA TYR A 240 -36.83 -21.28 -10.31
C TYR A 240 -35.75 -22.24 -9.77
N LYS A 241 -35.09 -23.00 -10.65
CA LYS A 241 -34.10 -24.03 -10.25
C LYS A 241 -32.96 -24.17 -11.25
N ASN A 242 -32.01 -25.06 -10.94
CA ASN A 242 -30.88 -25.42 -11.82
C ASN A 242 -30.05 -24.19 -12.22
N VAL A 243 -29.69 -23.40 -11.21
CA VAL A 243 -28.89 -22.20 -11.39
C VAL A 243 -27.47 -22.59 -11.81
N SER A 244 -26.97 -21.93 -12.86
CA SER A 244 -25.56 -21.98 -13.23
C SER A 244 -25.05 -20.61 -13.64
N PHE A 245 -23.76 -20.39 -13.40
CA PHE A 245 -23.07 -19.16 -13.77
C PHE A 245 -21.78 -19.50 -14.51
N THR A 246 -21.65 -18.99 -15.73
CA THR A 246 -20.41 -19.07 -16.50
C THR A 246 -19.65 -17.77 -16.30
N LEU A 247 -18.64 -17.78 -15.44
CA LEU A 247 -17.79 -16.64 -15.14
C LEU A 247 -16.77 -16.45 -16.27
N ASP A 248 -16.83 -15.30 -16.94
CA ASP A 248 -15.93 -14.95 -18.05
C ASP A 248 -14.86 -13.93 -17.65
N SER A 249 -15.16 -13.06 -16.70
CA SER A 249 -14.22 -12.04 -16.27
C SER A 249 -14.51 -11.52 -14.87
N VAL A 250 -13.45 -11.09 -14.21
CA VAL A 250 -13.45 -10.44 -12.91
C VAL A 250 -12.66 -9.16 -13.03
N PHE A 251 -13.15 -8.07 -12.45
CA PHE A 251 -12.38 -6.83 -12.41
C PHE A 251 -12.61 -6.05 -11.13
N VAL A 252 -11.69 -5.14 -10.85
CA VAL A 252 -11.85 -4.12 -9.81
C VAL A 252 -12.04 -2.74 -10.43
N ALA A 253 -12.83 -1.90 -9.76
CA ALA A 253 -13.08 -0.51 -10.18
C ALA A 253 -13.07 0.41 -8.96
N ASN A 254 -13.06 1.73 -9.20
CA ASN A 254 -12.87 2.74 -8.15
C ASN A 254 -11.59 2.47 -7.33
N VAL A 255 -10.53 2.04 -8.00
CA VAL A 255 -9.24 1.80 -7.35
C VAL A 255 -8.46 3.10 -7.34
N LYS A 256 -7.96 3.55 -6.19
CA LYS A 256 -7.12 4.76 -6.14
C LYS A 256 -5.81 4.51 -6.89
N SER A 257 -5.45 5.43 -7.79
CA SER A 257 -4.30 5.30 -8.69
C SER A 257 -2.97 5.63 -8.01
N THR A 258 -3.02 6.32 -6.87
CA THR A 258 -1.86 6.76 -6.09
C THR A 258 -2.08 6.57 -4.60
N ALA A 259 -0.97 6.46 -3.86
CA ALA A 259 -0.95 6.49 -2.41
C ALA A 259 0.29 7.26 -1.91
N GLY A 260 0.19 7.78 -0.69
CA GLY A 260 1.33 8.31 0.05
C GLY A 260 2.33 7.23 0.44
N ILE A 261 3.52 7.65 0.87
CA ILE A 261 4.65 6.73 1.10
C ILE A 261 4.98 6.46 2.57
N GLY A 262 4.28 7.05 3.53
CA GLY A 262 4.53 6.77 4.95
C GLY A 262 3.53 7.42 5.91
N THR A 263 3.73 7.18 7.20
CA THR A 263 2.89 7.72 8.28
C THR A 263 3.77 8.35 9.37
N TYR A 264 3.23 9.34 10.08
CA TYR A 264 3.93 10.00 11.20
C TYR A 264 2.95 10.73 12.12
N GLY A 265 3.08 10.55 13.43
CA GLY A 265 2.27 11.26 14.41
C GLY A 265 0.77 11.12 14.11
N ASP A 266 0.11 12.24 13.79
CA ASP A 266 -1.33 12.30 13.45
C ASP A 266 -1.66 11.86 12.02
N VAL A 267 -0.67 11.76 11.12
CA VAL A 267 -0.85 11.22 9.76
C VAL A 267 -0.91 9.70 9.85
N LYS A 268 -2.12 9.17 10.07
CA LYS A 268 -2.36 7.72 10.25
C LYS A 268 -2.69 6.96 8.98
N THR A 269 -2.85 7.64 7.85
CA THR A 269 -3.20 7.00 6.57
C THR A 269 -2.31 7.50 5.44
N ILE A 270 -2.10 6.63 4.45
CA ILE A 270 -1.46 6.94 3.17
C ILE A 270 -2.49 7.12 2.04
N GLU A 271 -3.78 7.02 2.36
CA GLU A 271 -4.85 7.29 1.42
C GLU A 271 -4.82 8.77 1.03
N GLN A 272 -4.57 9.02 -0.26
CA GLN A 272 -4.62 10.36 -0.82
C GLN A 272 -6.06 10.70 -1.25
N SER A 273 -6.38 11.99 -1.26
CA SER A 273 -7.69 12.47 -1.67
C SER A 273 -7.76 12.62 -3.20
N PRO A 274 -8.86 12.21 -3.85
CA PRO A 274 -9.06 12.40 -5.29
C PRO A 274 -9.48 13.83 -5.66
N LEU A 275 -9.64 14.71 -4.66
CA LEU A 275 -10.18 16.06 -4.85
C LEU A 275 -9.06 17.09 -4.95
N ALA A 276 -8.96 17.75 -6.10
CA ALA A 276 -8.11 18.93 -6.29
C ALA A 276 -9.01 20.18 -6.37
N ASN A 277 -8.85 21.10 -5.42
CA ASN A 277 -9.68 22.32 -5.32
C ASN A 277 -11.20 22.03 -5.31
N GLY A 278 -11.62 20.93 -4.67
CA GLY A 278 -13.03 20.52 -4.59
C GLY A 278 -13.59 19.83 -5.85
N ALA A 279 -12.79 19.69 -6.90
CA ALA A 279 -13.15 18.94 -8.10
C ALA A 279 -12.54 17.53 -8.06
N LEU A 280 -13.31 16.54 -8.52
CA LEU A 280 -12.81 15.17 -8.67
C LEU A 280 -11.84 15.11 -9.85
N ASP A 281 -10.62 14.64 -9.61
CA ASP A 281 -9.66 14.33 -10.68
C ASP A 281 -10.00 12.95 -11.28
N PRO A 282 -10.40 12.86 -12.56
CA PRO A 282 -10.75 11.60 -13.19
C PRO A 282 -9.56 10.64 -13.34
N THR A 283 -8.32 11.13 -13.20
CA THR A 283 -7.11 10.29 -13.24
C THR A 283 -6.85 9.52 -11.93
N TYR A 284 -7.61 9.87 -10.89
CA TYR A 284 -7.38 9.39 -9.55
C TYR A 284 -8.00 8.02 -9.27
N TYR A 285 -9.17 7.75 -9.85
CA TYR A 285 -9.76 6.40 -9.81
C TYR A 285 -9.41 5.63 -11.07
N LEU A 286 -9.13 4.35 -10.91
CA LEU A 286 -8.88 3.40 -11.98
C LEU A 286 -10.09 2.49 -12.19
N ALA A 287 -10.31 2.12 -13.44
CA ALA A 287 -11.20 1.06 -13.87
C ALA A 287 -10.64 0.45 -15.17
N PRO A 288 -11.05 -0.76 -15.59
CA PRO A 288 -10.65 -1.26 -16.90
C PRO A 288 -11.10 -0.32 -18.01
N VAL A 289 -10.33 -0.25 -19.09
CA VAL A 289 -10.48 0.78 -20.15
C VAL A 289 -11.92 0.85 -20.66
N ASN A 290 -12.56 -0.29 -20.88
CA ASN A 290 -13.92 -0.38 -21.39
C ASN A 290 -15.03 0.09 -20.43
N PHE A 291 -14.71 0.32 -19.15
CA PHE A 291 -15.66 0.72 -18.11
C PHE A 291 -15.37 2.13 -17.54
N THR A 292 -14.39 2.84 -18.10
CA THR A 292 -13.95 4.17 -17.61
C THR A 292 -15.05 5.22 -17.59
N SER A 293 -15.87 5.27 -18.64
CA SER A 293 -16.97 6.21 -18.81
C SER A 293 -18.28 5.78 -18.15
N TYR A 294 -18.38 4.52 -17.69
CA TYR A 294 -19.58 4.02 -17.03
C TYR A 294 -19.73 4.70 -15.66
N VAL A 295 -20.96 5.10 -15.34
CA VAL A 295 -21.33 5.74 -14.08
C VAL A 295 -22.62 5.11 -13.57
N GLY A 296 -22.87 5.20 -12.27
CA GLY A 296 -24.04 4.58 -11.69
C GLY A 296 -24.23 4.88 -10.21
N THR A 297 -24.88 3.95 -9.53
CA THR A 297 -25.06 4.00 -8.06
C THR A 297 -23.71 3.85 -7.35
N TYR A 298 -22.84 2.98 -7.85
CA TYR A 298 -21.56 2.64 -7.21
C TYR A 298 -20.35 3.40 -7.79
N LYS A 299 -20.54 4.21 -8.84
CA LYS A 299 -19.45 4.98 -9.47
C LYS A 299 -19.91 6.35 -9.94
N THR A 300 -19.18 7.37 -9.51
CA THR A 300 -19.40 8.78 -9.83
C THR A 300 -18.22 9.31 -10.61
N GLY A 301 -18.49 9.96 -11.75
CA GLY A 301 -17.45 10.54 -12.62
C GLY A 301 -16.70 9.49 -13.45
N GLU A 302 -15.87 9.99 -14.36
CA GLU A 302 -14.98 9.15 -15.17
C GLU A 302 -13.79 8.63 -14.35
N ALA A 303 -13.16 7.56 -14.84
CA ALA A 303 -11.96 6.97 -14.26
C ALA A 303 -10.88 6.85 -15.33
N LYS A 304 -9.60 6.80 -14.91
CA LYS A 304 -8.48 6.46 -15.79
C LYS A 304 -8.48 4.97 -16.10
N GLY A 305 -8.29 4.65 -17.38
CA GLY A 305 -8.29 3.28 -17.88
C GLY A 305 -7.03 2.53 -17.49
N ASP A 306 -7.19 1.35 -16.88
CA ASP A 306 -6.12 0.42 -16.58
C ASP A 306 -6.60 -1.04 -16.68
N ASN A 307 -6.16 -1.74 -17.72
CA ASN A 307 -6.55 -3.14 -17.94
C ASN A 307 -5.85 -4.12 -17.00
N SER A 308 -4.85 -3.69 -16.21
CA SER A 308 -4.32 -4.51 -15.12
C SER A 308 -5.35 -4.74 -14.01
N MET A 309 -6.45 -3.98 -14.01
CA MET A 309 -7.59 -4.17 -13.11
C MET A 309 -8.57 -5.25 -13.58
N LEU A 310 -8.39 -5.80 -14.79
CA LEU A 310 -9.25 -6.82 -15.40
C LEU A 310 -8.55 -8.19 -15.43
N ARG A 311 -9.32 -9.24 -15.17
CA ARG A 311 -8.95 -10.65 -15.33
C ARG A 311 -9.95 -11.27 -16.29
N VAL A 312 -9.54 -11.53 -17.51
CA VAL A 312 -10.33 -12.31 -18.47
C VAL A 312 -9.98 -13.77 -18.29
N LEU A 313 -10.99 -14.63 -18.14
CA LEU A 313 -10.80 -16.05 -17.86
C LEU A 313 -10.84 -16.85 -19.16
N ASP A 314 -9.74 -17.53 -19.44
CA ASP A 314 -9.62 -18.49 -20.54
C ASP A 314 -8.87 -19.73 -20.04
N PRO A 315 -9.56 -20.87 -19.83
CA PRO A 315 -10.99 -21.09 -20.08
C PRO A 315 -11.90 -20.37 -19.07
N VAL A 316 -13.12 -20.05 -19.52
CA VAL A 316 -14.20 -19.59 -18.64
C VAL A 316 -14.49 -20.61 -17.54
N GLN A 317 -14.99 -20.16 -16.39
CA GLN A 317 -15.31 -21.03 -15.26
C GLN A 317 -16.81 -21.31 -15.24
N ILE A 318 -17.20 -22.58 -15.38
CA ILE A 318 -18.60 -23.01 -15.33
C ILE A 318 -18.89 -23.46 -13.90
N ILE A 319 -19.90 -22.83 -13.29
CA ILE A 319 -20.27 -23.02 -11.89
C ILE A 319 -21.73 -23.45 -11.87
N GLU A 320 -22.02 -24.57 -11.23
CA GLU A 320 -23.37 -25.12 -11.09
C GLU A 320 -23.73 -25.16 -9.62
N ALA A 321 -24.98 -24.78 -9.29
CA ALA A 321 -25.48 -24.91 -7.93
C ALA A 321 -25.49 -26.38 -7.51
N ARG A 322 -24.91 -26.68 -6.35
CA ARG A 322 -25.02 -28.03 -5.77
C ARG A 322 -26.42 -28.26 -5.21
N THR A 323 -26.86 -29.51 -5.21
CA THR A 323 -28.14 -29.89 -4.58
C THR A 323 -28.11 -29.57 -3.08
N GLY A 324 -29.18 -28.96 -2.59
CA GLY A 324 -29.38 -28.56 -1.20
C GLY A 324 -28.84 -27.18 -0.82
N THR A 325 -28.18 -26.46 -1.75
CA THR A 325 -27.67 -25.11 -1.44
C THR A 325 -28.79 -24.08 -1.39
N ASN A 326 -28.65 -23.13 -0.48
CA ASN A 326 -29.59 -22.05 -0.22
C ASN A 326 -28.84 -20.80 0.27
N VAL A 327 -29.59 -19.74 0.62
CA VAL A 327 -29.05 -18.45 1.07
C VAL A 327 -28.09 -18.54 2.26
N ASN A 328 -28.20 -19.56 3.12
CA ASN A 328 -27.35 -19.74 4.31
C ASN A 328 -26.10 -20.62 4.03
N THR A 329 -25.87 -21.02 2.78
CA THR A 329 -24.72 -21.86 2.44
C THR A 329 -23.43 -21.05 2.53
N THR A 330 -22.42 -21.62 3.21
CA THR A 330 -21.11 -20.97 3.42
C THR A 330 -19.97 -21.62 2.63
N THR A 331 -20.12 -22.87 2.22
CA THR A 331 -19.12 -23.56 1.40
C THR A 331 -19.32 -23.20 -0.08
N PRO A 332 -18.34 -22.61 -0.79
CA PRO A 332 -18.49 -22.24 -2.20
C PRO A 332 -18.83 -23.40 -3.12
N ASP A 333 -19.63 -23.16 -4.16
CA ASP A 333 -19.87 -24.12 -5.26
C ASP A 333 -18.69 -24.17 -6.23
N TRP A 334 -17.95 -23.06 -6.31
CA TRP A 334 -16.66 -22.99 -6.98
C TRP A 334 -15.67 -22.25 -6.09
N LYS A 335 -14.48 -22.85 -5.91
CA LYS A 335 -13.35 -22.23 -5.24
C LYS A 335 -12.32 -21.80 -6.28
N ASN A 336 -11.85 -20.58 -6.17
CA ASN A 336 -10.74 -20.09 -6.97
C ASN A 336 -9.42 -20.62 -6.42
N THR A 337 -8.86 -21.64 -7.06
CA THR A 337 -7.55 -22.18 -6.71
C THR A 337 -6.41 -21.43 -7.39
N SER A 338 -6.62 -20.97 -8.62
CA SER A 338 -5.62 -20.22 -9.39
C SER A 338 -6.17 -19.48 -10.63
N ALA A 339 -7.48 -19.54 -10.90
CA ALA A 339 -8.06 -18.99 -12.13
C ALA A 339 -8.05 -17.46 -12.12
N VAL A 340 -8.23 -16.85 -10.95
CA VAL A 340 -8.23 -15.39 -10.78
C VAL A 340 -7.09 -15.02 -9.85
N ALA A 341 -6.05 -14.41 -10.41
CA ALA A 341 -4.94 -13.88 -9.62
C ALA A 341 -5.44 -12.67 -8.77
N PRO A 342 -4.83 -12.43 -7.59
CA PRO A 342 -5.17 -11.28 -6.75
C PRO A 342 -5.11 -9.94 -7.50
N CYS A 343 -5.93 -9.01 -7.04
CA CYS A 343 -5.90 -7.61 -7.47
C CYS A 343 -5.27 -6.76 -6.37
N TYR A 344 -4.11 -6.16 -6.65
CA TYR A 344 -3.50 -5.20 -5.75
C TYR A 344 -4.11 -3.83 -5.94
N VAL A 345 -4.48 -3.19 -4.83
CA VAL A 345 -5.16 -1.90 -4.81
C VAL A 345 -4.58 -1.02 -3.72
N TYR A 346 -4.62 0.30 -3.89
CA TYR A 346 -4.29 1.22 -2.81
C TYR A 346 -5.45 1.43 -1.84
N PRO A 347 -5.17 1.93 -0.61
CA PRO A 347 -6.18 2.22 0.39
C PRO A 347 -7.26 3.15 -0.15
N ASN A 348 -8.51 2.83 0.16
CA ASN A 348 -9.70 3.57 -0.25
C ASN A 348 -10.79 3.36 0.81
N GLN A 349 -10.65 4.05 1.94
CA GLN A 349 -11.59 4.02 3.04
C GLN A 349 -12.69 5.07 2.88
N ASN A 350 -12.36 6.20 2.25
CA ASN A 350 -13.26 7.35 2.17
C ASN A 350 -14.15 7.33 0.93
N GLY A 351 -13.65 6.77 -0.18
CA GLY A 351 -14.35 6.74 -1.46
C GLY A 351 -14.79 8.14 -1.90
N GLU A 352 -14.00 9.20 -1.67
CA GLU A 352 -14.48 10.57 -1.87
C GLU A 352 -14.95 10.82 -3.30
N THR A 353 -16.01 11.63 -3.42
CA THR A 353 -16.49 12.19 -4.68
C THR A 353 -16.80 13.68 -4.47
N ASN A 354 -17.06 14.39 -5.56
CA ASN A 354 -17.55 15.77 -5.53
C ASN A 354 -19.09 15.87 -5.46
N VAL A 355 -19.78 14.75 -5.19
CA VAL A 355 -21.24 14.68 -5.10
C VAL A 355 -21.65 14.21 -3.70
N GLU A 356 -22.47 15.01 -3.03
CA GLU A 356 -22.94 14.71 -1.68
C GLU A 356 -23.66 13.36 -1.61
N GLY A 357 -23.33 12.55 -0.60
CA GLY A 357 -23.91 11.23 -0.37
C GLY A 357 -23.46 10.14 -1.34
N LYS A 358 -22.59 10.44 -2.32
CA LYS A 358 -22.03 9.45 -3.24
C LYS A 358 -20.56 9.14 -2.90
N HIS A 359 -20.23 7.86 -3.00
CA HIS A 359 -18.91 7.36 -2.71
C HIS A 359 -18.42 6.41 -3.80
N ASN A 360 -17.16 6.58 -4.21
CA ASN A 360 -16.42 5.67 -5.09
C ASN A 360 -15.59 4.70 -4.25
N TYR A 361 -16.24 3.86 -3.46
CA TYR A 361 -15.55 2.75 -2.77
C TYR A 361 -15.07 1.71 -3.78
N THR A 362 -13.97 1.02 -3.46
CA THR A 362 -13.39 0.01 -4.34
C THR A 362 -14.35 -1.17 -4.52
N LEU A 363 -14.55 -1.54 -5.78
CA LEU A 363 -15.50 -2.56 -6.21
C LEU A 363 -14.77 -3.82 -6.67
N LEU A 364 -15.34 -4.98 -6.39
CA LEU A 364 -15.07 -6.24 -7.07
C LEU A 364 -16.29 -6.58 -7.95
N VAL A 365 -16.07 -6.80 -9.24
CA VAL A 365 -17.15 -7.06 -10.21
C VAL A 365 -16.90 -8.39 -10.92
N LEU A 366 -17.89 -9.27 -10.86
CA LEU A 366 -17.93 -10.51 -11.64
C LEU A 366 -18.82 -10.28 -12.85
N ARG A 367 -18.39 -10.77 -14.02
CA ARG A 367 -19.17 -10.78 -15.25
C ARG A 367 -19.28 -12.19 -15.80
N GLY A 368 -20.47 -12.54 -16.29
CA GLY A 368 -20.68 -13.81 -16.94
C GLY A 368 -22.08 -14.01 -17.50
N THR A 369 -22.36 -15.26 -17.84
CA THR A 369 -23.69 -15.71 -18.28
C THR A 369 -24.39 -16.44 -17.14
N TYR A 370 -25.56 -15.94 -16.73
CA TYR A 370 -26.41 -16.54 -15.71
C TYR A 370 -27.51 -17.37 -16.36
N ARG A 371 -27.74 -18.59 -15.87
CA ARG A 371 -28.78 -19.49 -16.39
C ARG A 371 -29.56 -20.09 -15.24
N TYR A 372 -30.86 -20.25 -15.45
CA TYR A 372 -31.77 -20.90 -14.52
C TYR A 372 -32.93 -21.50 -15.32
N LYS A 373 -33.72 -22.35 -14.68
CA LYS A 373 -34.95 -22.89 -15.26
C LYS A 373 -36.18 -22.32 -14.59
N ILE A 374 -37.25 -22.16 -15.37
CA ILE A 374 -38.61 -21.95 -14.88
C ILE A 374 -39.42 -23.15 -15.40
N GLY A 375 -39.70 -24.12 -14.52
CA GLY A 375 -40.21 -25.42 -14.97
C GLY A 375 -39.22 -26.13 -15.90
N ASP A 376 -39.63 -26.43 -17.13
CA ASP A 376 -38.77 -27.08 -18.15
C ASP A 376 -38.00 -26.08 -19.03
N ASP A 377 -38.40 -24.81 -19.02
CA ASP A 377 -37.80 -23.78 -19.85
C ASP A 377 -36.47 -23.28 -19.26
N VAL A 378 -35.43 -23.22 -20.09
CA VAL A 378 -34.12 -22.70 -19.71
C VAL A 378 -34.04 -21.23 -20.09
N VAL A 379 -33.85 -20.37 -19.10
CA VAL A 379 -33.54 -18.95 -19.30
C VAL A 379 -32.03 -18.76 -19.30
N THR A 380 -31.53 -17.96 -20.23
CA THR A 380 -30.10 -17.63 -20.35
C THR A 380 -29.94 -16.14 -20.48
N GLU A 381 -29.20 -15.56 -19.55
CA GLU A 381 -28.95 -14.13 -19.46
C GLU A 381 -27.45 -13.87 -19.60
N ASN A 382 -27.07 -13.28 -20.74
CA ASN A 382 -25.67 -13.02 -21.06
C ASN A 382 -25.21 -11.67 -20.50
N ASN A 383 -23.90 -11.55 -20.26
CA ASN A 383 -23.25 -10.29 -19.86
C ASN A 383 -23.87 -9.67 -18.61
N ARG A 384 -24.10 -10.49 -17.58
CA ARG A 384 -24.60 -10.04 -16.29
C ARG A 384 -23.46 -9.69 -15.35
N TYR A 385 -23.63 -8.59 -14.61
CA TYR A 385 -22.67 -8.08 -13.64
C TYR A 385 -23.15 -8.27 -12.21
N TYR A 386 -22.23 -8.67 -11.34
CA TYR A 386 -22.41 -8.79 -9.90
C TYR A 386 -21.33 -7.99 -9.20
N THR A 387 -21.73 -6.89 -8.57
CA THR A 387 -20.82 -5.87 -8.05
C THR A 387 -20.86 -5.83 -6.53
N VAL A 388 -19.70 -6.04 -5.93
CA VAL A 388 -19.47 -6.05 -4.48
C VAL A 388 -18.66 -4.82 -4.10
N ILE A 389 -19.15 -4.03 -3.14
CA ILE A 389 -18.37 -3.04 -2.42
C ILE A 389 -17.53 -3.80 -1.41
N VAL A 390 -16.20 -3.79 -1.59
CA VAL A 390 -15.33 -4.65 -0.80
C VAL A 390 -15.27 -4.17 0.65
N ASN A 391 -15.43 -5.11 1.60
CA ASN A 391 -15.44 -4.84 3.04
C ASN A 391 -16.52 -3.83 3.46
N ASP A 392 -17.74 -4.00 2.93
CA ASP A 392 -18.92 -3.21 3.26
C ASP A 392 -20.17 -4.10 3.43
N GLY A 393 -20.93 -3.89 4.52
CA GLY A 393 -22.07 -4.72 4.88
C GLY A 393 -23.42 -4.27 4.28
N ARG A 394 -23.47 -3.16 3.54
CA ARG A 394 -24.72 -2.57 3.03
C ARG A 394 -25.38 -3.43 1.94
N GLN A 395 -24.62 -4.29 1.28
CA GLN A 395 -25.12 -5.22 0.27
C GLN A 395 -25.50 -6.59 0.85
N GLY A 396 -25.56 -6.70 2.18
CA GLY A 396 -25.80 -7.97 2.87
C GLY A 396 -24.56 -8.87 2.92
N GLY A 397 -24.74 -10.09 3.42
CA GLY A 397 -23.65 -11.04 3.67
C GLY A 397 -22.96 -10.80 5.02
N THR A 398 -21.73 -11.29 5.16
CA THR A 398 -20.97 -11.28 6.42
C THR A 398 -19.57 -10.69 6.21
N ILE A 399 -19.08 -9.97 7.23
CA ILE A 399 -17.70 -9.50 7.28
C ILE A 399 -17.07 -10.06 8.55
N GLU A 400 -16.06 -10.90 8.36
CA GLU A 400 -15.29 -11.53 9.44
C GLU A 400 -13.85 -11.05 9.37
N GLY A 401 -13.17 -11.01 10.52
CA GLY A 401 -11.81 -10.51 10.60
C GLY A 401 -11.49 -9.76 11.88
N ASP A 402 -10.25 -9.29 11.92
CA ASP A 402 -9.63 -8.64 13.05
C ASP A 402 -10.36 -7.35 13.47
N GLU A 403 -10.23 -7.00 14.75
CA GLU A 403 -10.76 -5.75 15.29
C GLU A 403 -10.14 -4.54 14.56
N GLY A 404 -10.95 -3.55 14.22
CA GLY A 404 -10.51 -2.35 13.49
C GLY A 404 -10.37 -2.51 11.97
N LYS A 405 -10.54 -3.73 11.42
CA LYS A 405 -10.43 -4.01 9.97
C LYS A 405 -11.74 -4.27 9.25
N LYS A 406 -12.83 -4.47 10.00
CA LYS A 406 -14.15 -4.79 9.45
C LYS A 406 -14.93 -3.53 9.11
N ALA A 407 -15.62 -3.53 7.96
CA ALA A 407 -16.51 -2.45 7.52
C ALA A 407 -15.83 -1.08 7.40
N VAL A 408 -14.53 -1.08 7.05
CA VAL A 408 -13.72 0.14 6.84
C VAL A 408 -13.26 0.28 5.40
N HIS A 409 -13.79 -0.53 4.48
CA HIS A 409 -13.37 -0.64 3.07
C HIS A 409 -11.90 -1.07 2.95
N ILE A 410 -11.09 -0.41 2.11
CA ILE A 410 -9.73 -0.85 1.76
C ILE A 410 -8.67 -0.13 2.62
N GLN A 411 -7.91 -0.92 3.37
CA GLN A 411 -6.75 -0.52 4.17
C GLN A 411 -5.48 -1.17 3.61
N ARG A 412 -4.34 -0.47 3.74
CA ARG A 412 -3.03 -1.00 3.33
C ARG A 412 -2.70 -2.29 4.08
N ASN A 413 -1.81 -3.11 3.51
CA ASN A 413 -1.32 -4.36 4.09
C ASN A 413 -2.43 -5.30 4.60
N THR A 414 -3.56 -5.34 3.89
CA THR A 414 -4.72 -6.16 4.25
C THR A 414 -5.11 -7.07 3.09
N LYS A 415 -5.45 -8.32 3.41
CA LYS A 415 -6.01 -9.29 2.47
C LYS A 415 -7.52 -9.33 2.63
N TYR A 416 -8.24 -9.14 1.53
CA TYR A 416 -9.69 -9.26 1.43
C TYR A 416 -10.01 -10.52 0.64
N ARG A 417 -10.43 -11.58 1.32
CA ARG A 417 -10.91 -12.81 0.67
C ARG A 417 -12.42 -12.70 0.52
N VAL A 418 -12.89 -12.70 -0.71
CA VAL A 418 -14.29 -12.44 -1.05
C VAL A 418 -14.89 -13.68 -1.66
N THR A 419 -15.92 -14.23 -1.02
CA THR A 419 -16.82 -15.21 -1.62
C THR A 419 -18.09 -14.49 -2.04
N VAL A 420 -18.43 -14.56 -3.33
CA VAL A 420 -19.60 -13.88 -3.89
C VAL A 420 -20.77 -14.85 -3.98
N GLN A 421 -21.88 -14.51 -3.34
CA GLN A 421 -23.13 -15.25 -3.44
C GLN A 421 -24.05 -14.58 -4.47
N ILE A 422 -24.32 -15.30 -5.55
CA ILE A 422 -25.22 -14.88 -6.62
C ILE A 422 -26.57 -15.50 -6.33
N LEU A 423 -27.54 -14.67 -5.95
CA LEU A 423 -28.87 -15.08 -5.52
C LEU A 423 -29.94 -14.90 -6.61
N GLY A 424 -29.58 -14.40 -7.79
CA GLY A 424 -30.53 -14.13 -8.87
C GLY A 424 -29.86 -13.49 -10.08
N SER A 425 -30.68 -12.96 -11.00
CA SER A 425 -30.20 -12.29 -12.21
C SER A 425 -29.35 -11.06 -11.88
N GLY A 426 -28.18 -10.95 -12.48
CA GLY A 426 -27.30 -9.78 -12.33
C GLY A 426 -27.78 -8.56 -13.14
N SER A 427 -27.02 -7.47 -13.03
CA SER A 427 -27.28 -6.23 -13.78
C SER A 427 -26.77 -6.29 -15.22
N ASP A 428 -27.34 -5.50 -16.13
CA ASP A 428 -26.77 -5.20 -17.46
C ASP A 428 -25.72 -4.07 -17.41
N ASP A 429 -25.66 -3.33 -16.30
CA ASP A 429 -24.68 -2.29 -16.03
C ASP A 429 -23.83 -2.64 -14.79
N PRO A 430 -22.48 -2.54 -14.86
CA PRO A 430 -21.61 -2.93 -13.75
C PRO A 430 -21.70 -2.02 -12.51
N PHE A 431 -22.21 -0.79 -12.63
CA PHE A 431 -22.19 0.19 -11.54
C PHE A 431 -23.58 0.64 -11.09
N THR A 432 -24.62 0.09 -11.69
CA THR A 432 -26.01 0.29 -11.34
C THR A 432 -26.63 -1.06 -11.02
N PRO A 433 -27.05 -1.31 -9.76
CA PRO A 433 -27.72 -2.55 -9.44
C PRO A 433 -29.06 -2.62 -10.19
N ALA A 434 -29.40 -3.79 -10.74
CA ALA A 434 -30.76 -4.04 -11.19
C ALA A 434 -31.70 -4.14 -9.97
N ALA A 435 -32.99 -3.85 -10.15
CA ALA A 435 -33.99 -3.97 -9.09
C ALA A 435 -34.04 -5.38 -8.45
N PHE A 436 -33.61 -6.40 -9.19
CA PHE A 436 -33.51 -7.81 -8.79
C PHE A 436 -32.05 -8.34 -8.84
N ALA A 437 -31.05 -7.45 -8.87
CA ALA A 437 -29.65 -7.88 -8.74
C ALA A 437 -29.40 -8.33 -7.31
N HIS A 438 -29.63 -9.62 -7.07
CA HIS A 438 -29.43 -10.24 -5.77
C HIS A 438 -27.99 -10.72 -5.68
N VAL A 439 -27.11 -9.85 -5.18
CA VAL A 439 -25.75 -10.22 -4.78
C VAL A 439 -25.61 -10.00 -3.28
N ALA A 440 -25.03 -10.99 -2.61
CA ALA A 440 -24.51 -10.86 -1.26
C ALA A 440 -23.05 -11.31 -1.28
N ALA A 441 -22.22 -10.78 -0.39
CA ALA A 441 -20.81 -11.16 -0.32
C ALA A 441 -20.42 -11.55 1.10
N GLN A 442 -19.71 -12.67 1.22
CA GLN A 442 -19.00 -13.03 2.45
C GLN A 442 -17.56 -12.55 2.28
N VAL A 443 -17.11 -11.67 3.17
CA VAL A 443 -15.78 -11.05 3.11
C VAL A 443 -15.02 -11.42 4.39
N LYS A 444 -13.94 -12.19 4.23
CA LYS A 444 -12.95 -12.41 5.29
C LYS A 444 -11.82 -11.41 5.13
N VAL A 445 -11.47 -10.74 6.22
CA VAL A 445 -10.46 -9.69 6.28
C VAL A 445 -9.39 -10.10 7.28
N ALA A 446 -8.14 -10.06 6.85
CA ALA A 446 -7.02 -10.35 7.72
C ALA A 446 -5.82 -9.46 7.39
N ASP A 447 -4.94 -9.27 8.36
CA ASP A 447 -3.58 -8.82 8.09
C ASP A 447 -2.91 -9.67 6.99
N TRP A 448 -2.12 -9.02 6.13
CA TRP A 448 -1.43 -9.73 5.05
C TRP A 448 -0.47 -10.80 5.58
N ASN A 449 0.07 -10.57 6.79
CA ASN A 449 1.06 -11.39 7.47
C ASN A 449 0.42 -12.53 8.31
N VAL A 450 -0.91 -12.70 8.28
CA VAL A 450 -1.58 -13.85 8.92
C VAL A 450 -1.70 -14.99 7.92
N ILE A 451 -1.07 -16.13 8.24
CA ILE A 451 -1.28 -17.41 7.57
C ILE A 451 -2.41 -18.12 8.30
N GLU A 452 -3.57 -18.28 7.65
CA GLU A 452 -4.62 -19.16 8.17
C GLU A 452 -4.16 -20.61 7.96
N ILE A 453 -3.92 -21.31 9.07
CA ILE A 453 -3.78 -22.76 9.08
C ILE A 453 -5.19 -23.32 9.23
N ASP A 454 -5.73 -23.94 8.18
CA ASP A 454 -6.89 -24.81 8.32
C ASP A 454 -6.41 -26.05 9.09
N GLU A 455 -6.64 -26.08 10.41
CA GLU A 455 -6.51 -27.33 11.16
C GLU A 455 -7.69 -28.24 10.76
N GLU A 456 -7.38 -29.35 10.07
CA GLU A 456 -8.35 -30.45 9.98
C GLU A 456 -8.56 -30.97 11.40
N VAL A 457 -9.75 -30.72 11.95
CA VAL A 457 -10.15 -31.27 13.24
C VAL A 457 -10.47 -32.75 13.03
N ASP A 458 -9.59 -33.63 13.53
CA ASP A 458 -9.75 -35.09 13.55
C ASP A 458 -11.04 -35.56 14.24
#